data_AF-A0A6F8YLS7-F1
#
_entry.id   AF-A0A6F8YLS7-F1
#
_cell.length_a   1.000
_cell.length_b   1.000
_cell.length_c   1.000
_cell.angle_alpha   90.00
_cell.angle_beta   90.00
_cell.angle_gamma   90.00
#
_symmetry.space_group_name_H-M   'P 1'
#
loop_
_entity.id
_entity.type
_entity.pdbx_description
1 polymer ?
#
loop_
_entity_poly.entity_id
_entity_poly.type
_entity_poly.pdbx_seq_one_letter_code
_entity_poly.pdbx_strand_id
1 'polypeptide(L)'
;MYAGSKLRPIGDLMAPFLRWAAARDKPIIVGEFGVAGVWGSAARVSWLRDAARTFKANPQIKAVSYFESDDDKGPTGHFRLANDPPAFAAFVELSNDRWFNPR
;
A
#
# COMPACT_ATOMS: atom_id res chain seq x y z
N MET A 1 -1.71 6.30 -3.17
CA MET A 1 -1.87 5.39 -4.34
C MET A 1 -2.89 4.33 -4.02
N TYR A 2 -3.92 4.20 -4.85
CA TYR A 2 -5.10 3.41 -4.50
C TYR A 2 -5.44 2.37 -5.56
N ALA A 3 -5.75 1.15 -5.12
CA ALA A 3 -6.50 0.17 -5.90
C ALA A 3 -7.99 0.30 -5.56
N GLY A 4 -8.60 1.39 -6.04
CA GLY A 4 -10.01 1.72 -5.82
C GLY A 4 -10.92 1.17 -6.92
N SER A 5 -11.12 1.94 -7.99
CA SER A 5 -11.97 1.57 -9.14
C SER A 5 -11.38 0.50 -10.06
N LYS A 6 -10.07 0.25 -9.98
CA LYS A 6 -9.39 -0.82 -10.71
C LYS A 6 -8.34 -1.47 -9.83
N LEU A 7 -8.40 -2.80 -9.70
CA LEU A 7 -7.35 -3.56 -9.04
C LEU A 7 -6.09 -3.57 -9.92
N ARG A 8 -5.04 -2.93 -9.44
CA ARG A 8 -3.69 -2.96 -10.03
C ARG A 8 -2.65 -3.14 -8.94
N PRO A 9 -1.56 -3.89 -9.18
CA PRO A 9 -0.41 -3.93 -8.28
C PRO A 9 0.06 -2.51 -7.95
N ILE A 10 0.48 -2.27 -6.71
CA ILE A 10 0.92 -0.93 -6.32
C ILE A 10 2.22 -0.52 -7.02
N GLY A 11 3.06 -1.50 -7.37
CA GLY A 11 4.24 -1.27 -8.21
C GLY A 11 3.90 -0.55 -9.51
N ASP A 12 2.87 -1.01 -10.22
CA ASP A 12 2.40 -0.40 -11.47
C ASP A 12 1.84 1.01 -11.24
N LEU A 13 1.11 1.19 -10.15
CA LEU A 13 0.56 2.49 -9.76
C LEU A 13 1.69 3.50 -9.51
N MET A 14 2.73 3.08 -8.79
CA MET A 14 3.85 3.94 -8.39
C MET A 14 4.92 4.10 -9.47
N ALA A 15 4.98 3.21 -10.47
CA ALA A 15 6.09 3.12 -11.41
C ALA A 15 6.46 4.44 -12.11
N PRO A 16 5.50 5.27 -12.59
CA PRO A 16 5.86 6.57 -13.18
C PRO A 16 6.58 7.50 -12.21
N PHE A 17 6.10 7.59 -10.96
CA PHE A 17 6.72 8.43 -9.92
C PHE A 17 8.08 7.88 -9.50
N LEU A 18 8.19 6.57 -9.28
CA LEU A 18 9.44 5.93 -8.87
C LEU A 18 10.53 6.08 -9.94
N ARG A 19 10.19 5.96 -11.24
CA ARG A 19 11.13 6.23 -12.33
C ARG A 19 11.62 7.69 -12.33
N TRP A 20 10.71 8.64 -12.08
CA TRP A 20 11.09 10.04 -11.96
C TRP A 20 11.96 10.28 -10.71
N ALA A 21 11.63 9.67 -9.57
CA ALA A 21 12.34 9.86 -8.31
C ALA A 21 13.75 9.23 -8.32
N ALA A 22 13.96 8.16 -9.10
CA ALA A 22 15.24 7.45 -9.19
C ALA A 22 16.43 8.34 -9.62
N ALA A 23 16.17 9.41 -10.38
CA ALA A 23 17.20 10.37 -10.79
C ALA A 23 17.50 11.45 -9.74
N ARG A 24 16.92 11.37 -8.54
CA ARG A 24 16.95 12.42 -7.51
C ARG A 24 17.31 11.80 -6.17
N ASP A 25 18.39 12.27 -5.56
CA ASP A 25 18.79 11.81 -4.23
C ASP A 25 17.95 12.46 -3.12
N LYS A 26 16.68 12.04 -3.03
CA LYS A 26 15.72 12.48 -2.01
C LYS A 26 14.94 11.29 -1.45
N PRO A 27 14.64 11.31 -0.14
CA PRO A 27 13.77 10.31 0.47
C PRO A 27 12.31 10.49 0.00
N ILE A 28 11.56 9.39 0.00
CA ILE A 28 10.17 9.32 -0.39
C ILE A 28 9.32 8.94 0.82
N ILE A 29 8.22 9.67 1.02
CA ILE A 29 7.12 9.26 1.89
C ILE A 29 5.94 8.89 0.99
N VAL A 30 5.44 7.66 1.11
CA VAL A 30 4.14 7.30 0.52
C VAL A 30 3.06 7.78 1.49
N GLY A 31 2.63 9.02 1.31
CA GLY A 31 1.70 9.69 2.23
C GLY A 31 0.35 9.00 2.36
N GLU A 32 -0.10 8.30 1.31
CA GLU A 32 -1.33 7.53 1.33
C GLU A 32 -1.22 6.31 0.42
N PHE A 33 -1.72 5.16 0.88
CA PHE A 33 -2.01 4.01 0.03
C PHE A 33 -3.17 3.17 0.58
N GLY A 34 -3.87 2.44 -0.30
CA GLY A 34 -5.00 1.61 0.11
C GLY A 34 -5.53 0.69 -1.00
N VAL A 35 -6.17 -0.41 -0.59
CA VAL A 35 -6.86 -1.36 -1.48
C VAL A 35 -8.32 -1.51 -1.04
N ALA A 36 -9.24 -1.25 -1.97
CA ALA A 36 -10.65 -1.16 -1.65
C ALA A 36 -11.25 -2.53 -1.25
N GLY A 37 -12.24 -2.49 -0.35
CA GLY A 37 -12.96 -3.66 0.16
C GLY A 37 -13.64 -4.49 -0.93
N VAL A 38 -14.08 -3.86 -2.02
CA VAL A 38 -14.77 -4.50 -3.16
C VAL A 38 -13.98 -5.65 -3.80
N TRP A 39 -12.66 -5.68 -3.64
CA TRP A 39 -11.82 -6.73 -4.22
C TRP A 39 -11.79 -8.02 -3.38
N GLY A 40 -12.36 -7.99 -2.17
CA GLY A 40 -12.40 -9.13 -1.25
C GLY A 40 -11.06 -9.43 -0.57
N SER A 41 -11.12 -10.15 0.55
CA SER A 41 -9.98 -10.35 1.46
C SER A 41 -8.75 -10.94 0.79
N ALA A 42 -8.91 -11.99 -0.05
CA ALA A 42 -7.77 -12.65 -0.69
C ALA A 42 -6.99 -11.71 -1.63
N ALA A 43 -7.70 -10.88 -2.41
CA ALA A 43 -7.06 -9.91 -3.29
C ALA A 43 -6.37 -8.81 -2.48
N ARG A 44 -7.00 -8.33 -1.39
CA ARG A 44 -6.43 -7.33 -0.50
C ARG A 44 -5.15 -7.82 0.19
N VAL A 45 -5.13 -9.07 0.68
CA VAL A 45 -3.94 -9.72 1.22
C VAL A 45 -2.81 -9.78 0.19
N SER A 46 -3.11 -10.25 -1.02
CA SER A 46 -2.12 -10.32 -2.11
C SER A 46 -1.54 -8.94 -2.44
N TRP A 47 -2.42 -7.93 -2.51
CA TRP A 47 -2.05 -6.56 -2.80
C TRP A 47 -1.17 -5.93 -1.71
N LEU A 48 -1.49 -6.14 -0.43
CA LEU A 48 -0.67 -5.65 0.69
C LEU A 48 0.72 -6.29 0.71
N ARG A 49 0.81 -7.59 0.40
CA ARG A 49 2.10 -8.28 0.26
C ARG A 49 2.90 -7.77 -0.95
N ASP A 50 2.22 -7.43 -2.04
CA ASP A 50 2.84 -6.76 -3.18
C ASP A 50 3.37 -5.36 -2.84
N ALA A 51 2.64 -4.62 -2.01
CA ALA A 51 3.09 -3.35 -1.48
C ALA A 51 4.37 -3.50 -0.66
N ALA A 52 4.42 -4.48 0.25
CA ALA A 52 5.63 -4.78 1.01
C ALA A 52 6.85 -5.03 0.11
N ARG A 53 6.68 -5.83 -0.96
CA ARG A 53 7.77 -6.10 -1.92
C ARG A 53 8.18 -4.84 -2.67
N THR A 54 7.22 -4.07 -3.16
CA THR A 54 7.46 -2.81 -3.89
C THR A 54 8.24 -1.82 -3.03
N PHE A 55 7.83 -1.62 -1.78
CA PHE A 55 8.51 -0.69 -0.89
C PHE A 55 9.95 -1.11 -0.61
N LYS A 56 10.18 -2.40 -0.31
CA LYS A 56 11.52 -2.95 -0.07
C LYS A 56 12.45 -2.87 -1.28
N ALA A 57 11.91 -3.02 -2.49
CA ALA A 57 12.67 -2.89 -3.73
C ALA A 57 13.07 -1.43 -4.05
N ASN A 58 12.48 -0.43 -3.38
CA ASN A 58 12.70 0.98 -3.64
C ASN A 58 13.28 1.68 -2.39
N PRO A 59 14.60 1.62 -2.18
CA PRO A 59 15.24 2.05 -0.93
C PRO A 59 15.14 3.56 -0.63
N GLN A 60 14.72 4.38 -1.60
CA GLN A 60 14.39 5.79 -1.38
C GLN A 60 13.14 5.97 -0.52
N ILE A 61 12.24 4.98 -0.46
CA ILE A 61 11.06 5.02 0.41
C ILE A 61 11.51 4.84 1.86
N LYS A 62 11.15 5.80 2.70
CA LYS A 62 11.51 5.82 4.13
C LYS A 62 10.31 5.75 5.06
N ALA A 63 9.11 6.03 4.56
CA ALA A 63 7.87 5.90 5.30
C ALA A 63 6.70 5.63 4.36
N VAL A 64 5.70 4.93 4.87
CA VAL A 64 4.43 4.67 4.19
C VAL A 64 3.30 4.85 5.20
N SER A 65 2.16 5.39 4.75
CA SER A 65 0.99 5.63 5.60
C SER A 65 -0.26 5.05 4.93
N TYR A 66 -0.89 4.07 5.58
CA TYR A 66 -2.09 3.42 5.06
C TYR A 66 -3.32 4.29 5.30
N PHE A 67 -4.16 4.43 4.29
CA PHE A 67 -5.39 5.20 4.37
C PHE A 67 -6.52 4.33 4.96
N GLU A 68 -6.57 4.26 6.29
CA GLU A 68 -7.56 3.48 7.05
C GLU A 68 -8.88 4.26 7.18
N SER A 69 -9.67 4.29 6.11
CA SER A 69 -10.98 4.98 6.11
C SER A 69 -11.94 4.35 5.11
N ASP A 70 -13.22 4.58 5.33
CA ASP A 70 -14.25 4.45 4.30
C ASP A 70 -14.63 5.86 3.85
N ASP A 71 -14.43 6.19 2.58
CA ASP A 71 -14.82 7.49 2.03
C ASP A 71 -16.26 7.49 1.48
N ASP A 72 -16.83 8.68 1.30
CA ASP A 72 -18.21 8.82 0.80
C ASP A 72 -18.34 8.55 -0.72
N LYS A 73 -17.28 8.06 -1.39
CA LYS A 73 -17.28 7.77 -2.83
C LYS A 73 -17.78 6.37 -3.16
N GLY A 74 -18.34 5.68 -2.17
CA GLY A 74 -18.92 4.35 -2.31
C GLY A 74 -17.88 3.23 -2.27
N PRO A 75 -18.27 1.98 -2.63
CA PRO A 75 -17.48 0.79 -2.33
C PRO A 75 -16.03 0.80 -2.85
N THR A 76 -15.74 1.54 -3.93
CA THR A 76 -14.39 1.68 -4.49
C THR A 76 -13.47 2.63 -3.72
N GLY A 77 -13.97 3.36 -2.72
CA GLY A 77 -13.19 4.19 -1.82
C GLY A 77 -13.27 3.76 -0.34
N HIS A 78 -13.80 2.55 -0.10
CA HIS A 78 -13.79 1.91 1.21
C HIS A 78 -12.48 1.15 1.41
N PHE A 79 -11.52 1.72 2.13
CA PHE A 79 -10.16 1.19 2.30
C PHE A 79 -9.90 0.58 3.68
N ARG A 80 -10.81 0.75 4.63
CA ARG A 80 -10.71 0.26 6.01
C ARG A 80 -10.35 -1.23 6.07
N LEU A 81 -9.30 -1.60 6.80
CA LEU A 81 -8.85 -2.97 7.04
C LEU A 81 -9.43 -3.56 8.32
N ALA A 82 -9.83 -2.74 9.30
CA ALA A 82 -10.30 -3.20 10.61
C ALA A 82 -11.51 -4.16 10.54
N ASN A 83 -12.28 -4.14 9.44
CA ASN A 83 -13.41 -5.04 9.19
C ASN A 83 -13.05 -6.28 8.33
N ASP A 84 -11.78 -6.48 7.99
CA ASP A 84 -11.27 -7.57 7.15
C ASP A 84 -10.05 -8.21 7.82
N PRO A 85 -10.27 -9.16 8.77
CA PRO A 85 -9.19 -9.70 9.60
C PRO A 85 -8.01 -10.31 8.81
N PRO A 86 -8.21 -11.05 7.70
CA PRO A 86 -7.10 -11.52 6.87
C PRO A 86 -6.26 -10.38 6.28
N ALA A 87 -6.91 -9.34 5.75
CA ALA A 87 -6.20 -8.20 5.18
C ALA A 87 -5.48 -7.38 6.26
N PHE A 88 -6.11 -7.18 7.42
CA PHE A 88 -5.49 -6.53 8.56
C PHE A 88 -4.24 -7.29 9.04
N ALA A 89 -4.28 -8.63 9.10
CA ALA A 89 -3.12 -9.44 9.44
C ALA A 89 -1.95 -9.24 8.45
N ALA A 90 -2.23 -9.18 7.14
CA ALA A 90 -1.21 -8.88 6.13
C ALA A 90 -0.62 -7.46 6.27
N PHE A 91 -1.42 -6.48 6.71
CA PHE A 91 -0.91 -5.16 7.05
C PHE A 91 -0.04 -5.19 8.32
N VAL A 92 -0.42 -5.96 9.35
CA VAL A 92 0.41 -6.16 10.55
C VAL A 92 1.74 -6.85 10.20
N GLU A 93 1.76 -7.81 9.27
CA GLU A 93 3.00 -8.41 8.73
C GLU A 93 3.91 -7.34 8.11
N LEU A 94 3.36 -6.47 7.24
CA LEU A 94 4.07 -5.34 6.64
C LEU A 94 4.62 -4.39 7.73
N SER A 95 3.77 -3.97 8.67
CA SER A 95 4.10 -2.99 9.70
C SER A 95 5.12 -3.50 10.71
N ASN A 96 5.32 -4.81 10.85
CA ASN A 96 6.34 -5.40 11.73
C ASN A 96 7.61 -5.85 10.98
N ASP A 97 7.66 -5.72 9.65
CA ASP A 97 8.85 -6.08 8.88
C ASP A 97 10.05 -5.23 9.34
N ARG A 98 11.22 -5.89 9.53
CA ARG A 98 12.46 -5.23 9.98
C ARG A 98 12.94 -4.16 9.02
N TRP A 99 12.52 -4.21 7.76
CA TRP A 99 12.81 -3.13 6.82
C TRP A 99 12.18 -1.81 7.25
N PHE A 100 10.96 -1.83 7.81
CA PHE A 100 10.27 -0.65 8.33
C PHE A 100 10.66 -0.33 9.78
N ASN A 101 11.02 -1.35 10.57
CA ASN A 101 11.44 -1.19 11.97
C ASN A 101 12.82 -1.81 12.21
N PRO A 102 13.90 -1.23 11.66
CA PRO A 102 15.25 -1.65 11.97
C PRO A 102 15.50 -1.34 13.46
N ARG A 103 15.64 -2.39 14.28
CA ARG A 103 16.10 -2.31 15.67
C ARG A 103 17.60 -2.51 15.73
#